data_AF-A0A957GT40-F1
#
_entry.id   AF-A0A957GT40-F1
#
_cell.length_a   1.000
_cell.length_b   1.000
_cell.length_c   1.000
_cell.angle_alpha   90.00
_cell.angle_beta   90.00
_cell.angle_gamma   90.00
#
_symmetry.space_group_name_H-M   'P 1'
#
loop_
_entity.id
_entity.type
_entity.pdbx_description
1 polymer ?
#
loop_
_entity_poly.entity_id
_entity_poly.type
_entity_poly.pdbx_seq_one_letter_code
_entity_poly.pdbx_strand_id
1 'polypeptide(L)'
;MNERTVTVTLPEALYERVQETARATSRSLEEVMTQSIALSLPQLEADLPPALRADLSTLALLGDDQLREVAASQMDMTQQV
;
A
#
# COMPACT_ATOMS: atom_id res chain seq x y z
N MET A 1 15.83 7.28 -14.58
CA MET A 1 14.60 7.08 -13.76
C MET A 1 13.52 6.64 -14.72
N ASN A 2 12.87 5.50 -14.49
CA ASN A 2 11.82 5.00 -15.37
C ASN A 2 10.47 5.36 -14.77
N GLU A 3 9.86 6.42 -15.27
CA GLU A 3 8.52 6.85 -14.90
C GLU A 3 7.52 6.24 -15.88
N ARG A 4 6.36 5.79 -15.39
CA ARG A 4 5.27 5.32 -16.23
C ARG A 4 3.99 6.05 -15.86
N THR A 5 3.42 6.74 -16.84
CA THR A 5 2.16 7.46 -16.68
C THR A 5 0.99 6.47 -16.64
N VAL A 6 0.10 6.66 -15.67
CA VAL A 6 -1.14 5.89 -15.52
C VAL A 6 -2.31 6.86 -15.50
N THR A 7 -3.33 6.60 -16.31
CA THR A 7 -4.59 7.36 -16.28
C THR A 7 -5.58 6.64 -15.38
N VAL A 8 -6.13 7.33 -14.38
CA VAL A 8 -7.10 6.78 -13.43
C VAL A 8 -8.34 7.66 -13.38
N THR A 9 -9.52 7.05 -13.48
CA THR A 9 -10.79 7.75 -13.22
C THR A 9 -11.09 7.70 -11.74
N LEU A 10 -11.25 8.87 -11.11
CA LEU A 10 -11.52 9.00 -9.68
C LEU A 10 -12.98 9.39 -9.43
N PRO A 11 -13.60 8.94 -8.33
CA PRO A 11 -14.82 9.56 -7.83
C PRO A 11 -14.59 11.05 -7.56
N GLU A 12 -15.58 11.88 -7.88
CA GLU A 12 -15.47 13.35 -7.78
C GLU A 12 -15.02 13.80 -6.37
N ALA A 13 -15.64 13.25 -5.32
CA ALA A 13 -15.26 13.54 -3.93
C ALA A 13 -13.81 13.15 -3.57
N LEU A 14 -13.22 12.16 -4.24
CA LEU A 14 -11.81 11.84 -4.04
C LEU A 14 -10.91 12.84 -4.79
N TYR A 15 -11.27 13.20 -6.02
CA TYR A 15 -10.54 14.19 -6.80
C TYR A 15 -10.50 15.55 -6.09
N GLU A 16 -11.62 16.02 -5.54
CA GLU A 16 -11.71 17.27 -4.78
C GLU A 16 -10.78 17.27 -3.56
N ARG A 17 -10.78 16.20 -2.76
CA ARG A 17 -9.88 16.08 -1.59
C ARG A 17 -8.40 16.12 -1.99
N VAL A 18 -8.04 15.45 -3.09
CA VAL A 18 -6.66 15.51 -3.62
C VAL A 18 -6.33 16.92 -4.07
N GLN A 19 -7.26 17.61 -4.74
CA GLN A 19 -7.08 18.99 -5.20
C GLN A 19 -6.92 19.98 -4.03
N GLU A 20 -7.71 19.84 -2.98
CA GLU A 20 -7.57 20.63 -1.75
C GLU A 20 -6.20 20.43 -1.10
N THR A 21 -5.76 19.17 -0.98
CA THR A 21 -4.45 18.82 -0.42
C THR A 21 -3.31 19.41 -1.25
N ALA A 22 -3.40 19.32 -2.58
CA ALA A 22 -2.43 19.90 -3.51
C ALA A 22 -2.31 21.42 -3.35
N ARG A 23 -3.45 22.13 -3.26
CA ARG A 23 -3.49 23.57 -3.01
C ARG A 23 -2.90 23.93 -1.65
N ALA A 24 -3.28 23.22 -0.59
CA ALA A 24 -2.81 23.47 0.76
C ALA A 24 -1.30 23.24 0.92
N THR A 25 -0.75 22.25 0.21
CA THR A 25 0.67 21.89 0.26
C THR A 25 1.52 22.59 -0.81
N SER A 26 0.90 23.39 -1.69
CA SER A 26 1.56 24.00 -2.86
C SER A 26 2.28 22.98 -3.74
N ARG A 27 1.68 21.80 -3.92
CA ARG A 27 2.20 20.69 -4.73
C ARG A 27 1.29 20.40 -5.90
N SER A 28 1.80 19.72 -6.91
CA SER A 28 0.97 19.23 -8.02
C SER A 28 0.04 18.11 -7.56
N LEU A 29 -1.05 17.91 -8.32
CA LEU A 29 -1.98 16.80 -8.10
C LEU A 29 -1.27 15.45 -8.20
N GLU A 30 -0.35 15.32 -9.15
CA GLU A 30 0.45 14.13 -9.40
C GLU A 30 1.37 13.80 -8.22
N GLU A 31 2.04 14.80 -7.63
CA GLU A 31 2.89 14.59 -6.45
C GLU A 31 2.09 14.13 -5.24
N VAL A 32 0.90 14.69 -5.02
CA VAL A 32 0.03 14.30 -3.91
C VAL A 32 -0.49 12.87 -4.11
N MET A 33 -0.94 12.54 -5.33
CA MET A 33 -1.38 11.18 -5.65
C MET A 33 -0.25 10.17 -5.51
N THR A 34 0.92 10.47 -6.05
CA THR A 34 2.11 9.60 -5.98
C THR A 34 2.52 9.35 -4.53
N GLN A 35 2.55 10.38 -3.69
CA GLN A 35 2.86 10.22 -2.28
C GLN A 35 1.80 9.41 -1.53
N SER A 36 0.52 9.66 -1.80
CA SER A 36 -0.58 8.92 -1.18
C SER A 36 -0.54 7.44 -1.54
N ILE A 37 -0.26 7.13 -2.81
CA ILE A 37 -0.07 5.76 -3.30
C ILE A 37 1.16 5.12 -2.65
N ALA A 38 2.28 5.83 -2.59
CA ALA A 38 3.52 5.32 -1.99
C ALA A 38 3.40 5.04 -0.48
N LEU A 39 2.55 5.79 0.24
CA LEU A 39 2.23 5.53 1.65
C LEU A 39 1.25 4.35 1.82
N SER A 40 0.41 4.09 0.82
CA SER A 40 -0.58 3.02 0.86
C SER A 40 -0.02 1.68 0.40
N LEU A 41 1.04 1.70 -0.41
CA LEU A 41 1.67 0.49 -0.96
C LEU A 41 2.92 0.15 -0.14
N PRO A 42 3.11 -1.12 0.24
CA PRO A 42 4.30 -1.55 0.97
C PRO A 42 5.55 -1.37 0.10
N GLN A 43 6.57 -0.72 0.65
CA GLN A 43 7.90 -0.65 0.04
C GLN A 43 8.67 -1.92 0.40
N LEU A 44 8.65 -2.91 -0.49
CA LEU A 44 9.43 -4.15 -0.33
C LEU A 44 10.74 -4.04 -1.09
N GLU A 45 11.83 -4.54 -0.51
CA GLU A 45 13.14 -4.46 -1.14
C GLU A 45 13.21 -5.27 -2.45
N ALA A 46 13.99 -4.77 -3.41
CA ALA A 46 14.15 -5.35 -4.73
C ALA A 46 14.79 -6.75 -4.72
N ASP A 47 15.59 -7.06 -3.71
CA ASP A 47 16.30 -8.35 -3.55
C ASP A 47 15.47 -9.45 -2.87
N LEU A 48 14.24 -9.16 -2.42
CA LEU A 48 13.37 -10.20 -1.86
C LEU A 48 13.02 -11.26 -2.90
N PRO A 49 13.09 -12.56 -2.55
CA PRO A 49 12.59 -13.65 -3.38
C PRO A 49 11.13 -13.38 -3.79
N PRO A 50 10.73 -13.65 -5.06
CA PRO A 50 9.39 -13.31 -5.54
C PRO A 50 8.24 -13.88 -4.70
N ALA A 51 8.38 -15.10 -4.20
CA ALA A 51 7.41 -15.74 -3.32
C ALA A 51 7.25 -14.96 -2.00
N LEU A 52 8.37 -14.64 -1.35
CA LEU A 52 8.37 -13.89 -0.09
C LEU A 52 7.85 -12.47 -0.29
N ARG A 53 8.14 -11.82 -1.43
CA ARG A 53 7.59 -10.51 -1.76
C ARG A 53 6.06 -10.56 -1.89
N ALA A 54 5.52 -11.57 -2.57
CA ALA A 54 4.09 -11.72 -2.75
C ALA A 54 3.36 -11.93 -1.41
N ASP A 55 3.93 -12.79 -0.55
CA ASP A 55 3.39 -13.08 0.77
C ASP A 55 3.38 -11.81 1.64
N LEU A 56 4.51 -11.09 1.71
CA LEU A 56 4.61 -9.85 2.50
C LEU A 56 3.74 -8.72 1.94
N SER A 57 3.58 -8.63 0.62
CA SER A 57 2.67 -7.65 0.00
C SER A 57 1.23 -7.90 0.42
N THR A 58 0.83 -9.17 0.47
CA THR A 58 -0.52 -9.57 0.90
C THR A 58 -0.73 -9.20 2.36
N LEU A 59 0.21 -9.56 3.24
CA LEU A 59 0.12 -9.24 4.66
C LEU A 59 0.06 -7.74 4.94
N ALA A 60 0.87 -6.93 4.25
CA ALA A 60 0.91 -5.49 4.45
C ALA A 60 -0.38 -4.77 4.02
N LEU A 61 -1.26 -5.42 3.26
CA LEU A 61 -2.57 -4.91 2.85
C LEU A 61 -3.71 -5.40 3.76
N LEU A 62 -3.45 -6.31 4.69
CA LEU A 62 -4.44 -6.79 5.66
C LEU A 62 -4.59 -5.79 6.83
N GLY A 63 -5.82 -5.70 7.37
CA GLY A 63 -6.06 -4.96 8.61
C GLY A 63 -5.64 -5.76 9.85
N ASP A 64 -5.47 -5.07 10.98
CA ASP A 64 -4.96 -5.63 12.24
C ASP A 64 -5.66 -6.92 12.71
N ASP A 65 -6.99 -7.01 12.57
CA ASP A 65 -7.75 -8.20 12.99
C ASP A 65 -7.47 -9.40 12.09
N GLN A 66 -7.31 -9.18 10.78
CA GLN A 66 -6.94 -10.22 9.82
C GLN A 66 -5.50 -10.68 10.06
N LEU A 67 -4.59 -9.75 10.36
CA LEU A 67 -3.21 -10.08 10.73
C LEU A 67 -3.14 -10.93 12.00
N ARG A 68 -4.01 -10.65 12.98
CA ARG A 68 -4.08 -11.43 14.23
C ARG A 68 -4.57 -12.86 14.01
N GLU A 69 -5.54 -13.06 13.14
CA GLU A 69 -6.03 -14.40 12.76
C GLU A 69 -4.97 -15.22 12.03
N VAL A 70 -4.24 -14.60 11.09
CA VAL A 70 -3.12 -15.24 10.40
C VAL A 70 -2.01 -15.61 11.38
N ALA A 71 -1.66 -14.72 12.32
CA ALA A 71 -0.66 -15.02 13.33
C ALA A 71 -1.10 -16.19 14.25
N ALA A 72 -2.35 -16.20 14.70
CA ALA A 72 -2.89 -17.24 15.57
C ALA A 72 -2.89 -18.62 14.89
N SER A 73 -3.34 -18.70 13.64
CA SER A 73 -3.38 -19.97 12.89
C SER A 73 -1.98 -20.59 12.66
N GLN A 74 -0.94 -19.76 12.49
CA GLN A 74 0.45 -20.21 12.34
C GLN A 74 1.09 -20.57 13.69
N MET A 75 0.73 -19.89 14.77
CA MET A 75 1.23 -20.18 16.12
C MET A 75 0.67 -21.51 16.67
N ASP A 76 -0.60 -21.82 16.41
CA ASP A 76 -1.21 -23.09 16.80
C ASP A 76 -0.52 -24.29 16.12
N MET A 77 -0.01 -24.11 14.90
CA MET A 77 0.82 -25.13 14.22
C MET A 77 2.21 -25.31 14.84
N THR A 78 2.74 -24.32 15.55
CA THR A 78 4.11 -24.34 16.11
C THR A 78 4.15 -24.90 17.54
N GLN A 79 2.99 -25.03 18.20
CA GLN A 79 2.88 -25.56 19.57
C GLN A 79 2.62 -27.09 19.65
N GLN A 80 2.71 -27.80 18.51
CA GLN A 80 2.61 -29.27 18.45
C GLN A 80 3.98 -29.91 18.12
N VAL A 81 4.97 -29.75 19.00
CA VAL A 81 6.17 -30.60 19.06
C VAL A 81 6.63 -30.81 20.50
#